data_AF-A0A8X7ZYU2-F1
#
_entry.id   AF-A0A8X7ZYU2-F1
#
_cell.length_a   1.000
_cell.length_b   1.000
_cell.length_c   1.000
_cell.angle_alpha   90.00
_cell.angle_beta   90.00
_cell.angle_gamma   90.00
#
_symmetry.space_group_name_H-M   'P 1'
#
loop_
_entity.id
_entity.type
_entity.pdbx_description
1 polymer ?
#
loop_
_entity_poly.entity_id
_entity_poly.type
_entity_poly.pdbx_seq_one_letter_code
_entity_poly.pdbx_strand_id
1 'polypeptide(L)'
;MEKTLALDKAYPLPLLGSMIAKFPEKFEPAVWWPKSNETQGRKQPKKVTTQGKNGWSEDLEEEMREVIEVIKKKDSEDYMRLGNLALKVNKILAISGPLLTGIAAAGSAFVGHGSWAAIVAVTAGALASTVNTFEHGGQVGMVVEMYRNCAGFFTLLEESIESTIQEGDLEKREGEMFEMNVALKLGRSLSQLRDLARKSSSSHADGTSIDEFASKLF
;
A
#
# COMPACT_ATOMS: atom_id res chain seq x y z
N MET A 1 3.83 -24.28 1.84
CA MET A 1 3.91 -23.50 3.10
C MET A 1 4.11 -22.00 2.83
N GLU A 2 4.90 -21.60 1.84
CA GLU A 2 5.13 -20.18 1.54
C GLU A 2 3.85 -19.39 1.20
N LYS A 3 2.94 -19.95 0.40
CA LYS A 3 1.65 -19.32 0.08
C LYS A 3 0.80 -19.04 1.31
N THR A 4 0.70 -20.00 2.23
CA THR A 4 -0.08 -19.83 3.47
C THR A 4 0.57 -18.80 4.39
N LEU A 5 1.90 -18.74 4.44
CA LEU A 5 2.63 -17.75 5.23
C LEU A 5 2.56 -16.34 4.61
N ALA A 6 2.58 -16.22 3.29
CA ALA A 6 2.38 -14.95 2.59
C ALA A 6 0.98 -14.40 2.87
N LEU A 7 -0.04 -15.26 2.80
CA LEU A 7 -1.42 -14.88 3.09
C LEU A 7 -1.61 -14.49 4.57
N ASP A 8 -1.05 -15.28 5.49
CA ASP A 8 -1.03 -14.98 6.93
C ASP A 8 -0.40 -13.60 7.20
N LYS A 9 0.73 -13.32 6.55
CA LYS A 9 1.43 -12.03 6.66
C LYS A 9 0.71 -10.90 5.93
N ALA A 10 -0.05 -11.16 4.88
CA ALA A 10 -0.74 -10.11 4.12
C ALA A 10 -2.05 -9.66 4.80
N TYR A 11 -2.67 -10.54 5.59
CA TYR A 11 -3.92 -10.24 6.25
C TYR A 11 -3.72 -9.19 7.38
N PRO A 12 -4.65 -8.23 7.56
CA PRO A 12 -4.54 -7.21 8.62
C PRO A 12 -4.48 -7.76 10.05
N LEU A 13 -4.96 -8.99 10.23
CA LEU A 13 -4.90 -9.75 11.47
C LEU A 13 -4.28 -11.12 11.16
N PRO A 14 -3.18 -11.51 11.82
CA PRO A 14 -2.52 -12.77 11.52
C PRO A 14 -3.49 -13.94 11.76
N LEU A 15 -3.65 -14.78 10.74
CA LEU A 15 -4.58 -15.90 10.68
C LEU A 15 -4.10 -17.08 11.54
N LEU A 16 -2.78 -17.24 11.65
CA LEU A 16 -2.11 -18.34 12.33
C LEU A 16 -1.68 -17.99 13.76
N GLY A 17 -2.15 -16.84 14.29
CA GLY A 17 -1.74 -16.34 15.60
C GLY A 17 -0.26 -15.97 15.70
N SER A 18 0.45 -15.93 14.56
CA SER A 18 1.81 -15.44 14.47
C SER A 18 1.79 -13.93 14.76
N MET A 19 2.72 -13.42 15.57
CA MET A 19 2.73 -11.99 15.86
C MET A 19 3.25 -11.23 14.64
N ILE A 20 2.43 -10.36 14.04
CA ILE A 20 2.93 -9.37 13.07
C ILE A 20 4.03 -8.56 13.76
N ALA A 21 5.16 -8.37 13.08
CA ALA A 21 6.26 -7.59 13.64
C ALA A 21 5.76 -6.17 13.99
N LYS A 22 5.76 -5.82 15.29
CA LYS A 22 5.22 -4.54 15.77
C LYS A 22 5.96 -3.33 15.15
N PHE A 23 7.26 -3.48 14.87
CA PHE A 23 8.10 -2.45 14.29
C PHE A 23 9.07 -3.05 13.24
N PRO A 24 8.61 -3.33 12.01
CA PRO A 24 9.50 -3.82 10.97
C PRO A 24 10.61 -2.80 10.68
N GLU A 25 11.79 -3.26 10.29
CA GLU A 25 12.90 -2.36 9.96
C GLU A 25 12.54 -1.40 8.81
N LYS A 26 11.90 -1.95 7.78
CA LYS A 26 11.44 -1.24 6.59
C LYS A 26 9.94 -1.44 6.41
N PHE A 27 9.28 -0.41 5.88
CA PHE A 27 7.92 -0.54 5.39
C PHE A 27 7.95 -1.19 4.01
N GLU A 28 7.21 -2.29 3.86
CA GLU A 28 7.12 -3.06 2.62
C GLU A 28 5.65 -3.41 2.36
N PRO A 29 5.18 -3.37 1.10
CA PRO A 29 3.80 -3.69 0.76
C PRO A 29 3.42 -5.12 1.16
N ALA A 30 2.14 -5.37 1.41
CA ALA A 30 1.64 -6.70 1.68
C ALA A 30 1.80 -7.61 0.45
N VAL A 31 2.49 -8.73 0.62
CA VAL A 31 2.70 -9.73 -0.45
C VAL A 31 1.60 -10.79 -0.34
N TRP A 32 0.55 -10.63 -1.14
CA TRP A 32 -0.61 -11.52 -1.14
C TRP A 32 -0.32 -12.90 -1.70
N TRP A 33 0.60 -13.00 -2.67
CA TRP A 33 1.08 -14.26 -3.21
C TRP A 33 2.58 -14.19 -3.52
N PRO A 34 3.36 -15.24 -3.19
CA PRO A 34 4.76 -15.28 -3.55
C PRO A 34 4.89 -15.34 -5.07
N LYS A 35 5.87 -14.62 -5.63
CA LYS A 35 6.16 -14.63 -7.06
C LYS A 35 6.40 -16.08 -7.50
N SER A 36 5.57 -16.59 -8.42
CA SER A 36 5.84 -17.90 -9.00
C SER A 36 6.99 -17.75 -10.00
N ASN A 37 7.92 -18.71 -10.00
CA ASN A 37 8.98 -18.76 -11.01
C ASN A 37 8.45 -19.11 -12.41
N GLU A 38 7.13 -19.27 -12.60
CA GLU A 38 6.54 -19.70 -13.86
C GLU A 38 6.45 -18.59 -14.91
N THR A 39 6.69 -17.33 -14.54
CA THR A 39 6.74 -16.20 -15.49
C THR A 39 8.00 -16.19 -16.37
N GLN A 40 8.93 -17.14 -16.22
CA GLN A 40 10.10 -17.27 -17.10
C GLN A 40 9.83 -17.97 -18.44
N GLY A 41 8.60 -18.43 -18.68
CA GLY A 41 8.16 -18.90 -20.00
C GLY A 41 7.88 -17.76 -20.97
N ARG A 42 8.90 -16.95 -21.29
CA ARG A 42 8.84 -15.76 -22.16
C ARG A 42 8.49 -16.15 -23.61
N LYS A 43 7.23 -16.48 -23.89
CA LYS A 43 6.74 -16.61 -25.27
C LYS A 43 6.32 -15.22 -25.75
N GLN A 44 7.01 -14.70 -26.76
CA GLN A 44 6.62 -13.45 -27.40
C GLN A 44 5.17 -13.59 -27.91
N PRO A 45 4.29 -12.62 -27.62
CA PRO A 45 2.94 -12.64 -28.17
C PRO A 45 3.04 -12.54 -29.69
N LYS A 46 2.42 -13.50 -30.40
CA LYS A 46 2.24 -13.40 -31.86
C LYS A 46 1.31 -12.22 -32.12
N LYS A 47 1.82 -11.13 -32.72
CA LYS A 47 0.98 -10.05 -33.26
C LYS A 47 0.06 -10.66 -34.32
N VAL A 48 -1.22 -10.79 -34.00
CA VAL A 48 -2.27 -11.10 -34.95
C VAL A 48 -3.32 -10.01 -34.84
N THR A 49 -3.53 -9.29 -35.93
CA THR A 49 -4.45 -8.16 -36.12
C THR A 49 -5.93 -8.57 -36.16
N THR A 50 -6.32 -9.60 -35.42
CA THR A 50 -7.72 -10.04 -35.40
C THR A 50 -8.37 -9.50 -34.13
N GLN A 51 -9.31 -8.56 -34.31
CA GLN A 51 -10.23 -8.11 -33.27
C GLN A 51 -10.93 -9.37 -32.70
N GLY A 52 -10.55 -9.76 -31.49
CA GLY A 52 -11.12 -10.93 -30.83
C GLY A 52 -12.61 -10.69 -30.60
N LYS A 53 -13.44 -11.72 -30.77
CA LYS A 53 -14.89 -11.65 -30.48
C LYS A 53 -15.22 -11.36 -29.01
N ASN A 54 -14.19 -11.22 -28.16
CA ASN A 54 -14.19 -11.09 -26.71
C ASN A 54 -13.87 -9.66 -26.22
N GLY A 55 -13.86 -8.67 -27.13
CA GLY A 55 -13.63 -7.26 -26.81
C GLY A 55 -12.17 -6.89 -26.50
N TRP A 56 -11.22 -7.76 -26.82
CA TRP A 56 -9.79 -7.45 -26.71
C TRP A 56 -9.29 -6.60 -27.89
N SER A 57 -8.53 -5.53 -27.61
CA SER A 57 -7.91 -4.64 -28.61
C SER A 57 -6.51 -4.18 -28.19
N GLU A 58 -5.70 -3.71 -29.15
CA GLU A 58 -4.39 -3.09 -28.88
C GLU A 58 -4.58 -1.79 -28.07
N ASP A 59 -5.62 -1.01 -28.37
CA ASP A 59 -6.02 0.18 -27.61
C ASP A 59 -6.28 -0.15 -26.13
N LEU A 60 -6.98 -1.27 -25.83
CA LEU A 60 -7.23 -1.68 -24.45
C LEU A 60 -5.92 -2.04 -23.73
N GLU A 61 -4.97 -2.70 -24.42
CA GLU A 61 -3.66 -2.98 -23.83
C GLU A 61 -2.88 -1.70 -23.51
N GLU A 62 -2.89 -0.73 -24.41
CA GLU A 62 -2.25 0.58 -24.20
C GLU A 62 -2.91 1.35 -23.06
N GLU A 63 -4.26 1.42 -23.05
CA GLU A 63 -5.02 2.06 -21.98
C GLU A 63 -4.70 1.43 -20.60
N MET A 64 -4.60 0.10 -20.52
CA MET A 64 -4.26 -0.59 -19.27
C MET A 64 -2.80 -0.37 -18.84
N ARG A 65 -1.87 -0.17 -19.78
CA ARG A 65 -0.47 0.21 -19.46
C ARG A 65 -0.41 1.61 -18.86
N GLU A 66 -1.16 2.55 -19.40
CA GLU A 66 -1.30 3.89 -18.84
C GLU A 66 -1.90 3.84 -17.42
N VAL A 67 -2.94 3.02 -17.22
CA VAL A 67 -3.51 2.80 -15.87
C VAL A 67 -2.47 2.25 -14.89
N ILE A 68 -1.63 1.29 -15.31
CA ILE A 68 -0.51 0.80 -14.48
C ILE A 68 0.43 1.93 -14.09
N GLU A 69 0.77 2.83 -15.01
CA GLU A 69 1.66 3.96 -14.69
C GLU A 69 1.08 4.86 -13.62
N VAL A 70 -0.22 5.17 -13.70
CA VAL A 70 -0.91 5.97 -12.68
C VAL A 70 -0.91 5.23 -11.34
N ILE A 71 -1.25 3.93 -11.33
CA ILE A 71 -1.23 3.11 -10.10
C ILE A 71 0.16 3.12 -9.45
N LYS A 72 1.24 3.06 -10.24
CA LYS A 72 2.61 3.11 -9.70
C LYS A 72 2.93 4.48 -9.09
N LYS A 73 2.80 5.53 -9.91
CA LYS A 73 3.28 6.87 -9.60
C LYS A 73 2.42 7.59 -8.57
N LYS A 74 1.11 7.32 -8.55
CA LYS A 74 0.15 8.06 -7.71
C LYS A 74 -0.26 7.24 -6.51
N ASP A 75 -0.78 6.04 -6.72
CA ASP A 75 -1.30 5.24 -5.62
C ASP A 75 -0.16 4.55 -4.84
N SER A 76 0.65 3.72 -5.50
CA SER A 76 1.65 2.88 -4.84
C SER A 76 2.74 3.70 -4.15
N GLU A 77 3.31 4.69 -4.85
CA GLU A 77 4.34 5.58 -4.28
C GLU A 77 3.83 6.38 -3.07
N ASP A 78 2.61 6.92 -3.12
CA ASP A 78 2.07 7.71 -2.02
C ASP A 78 1.74 6.83 -0.81
N TYR A 79 1.15 5.64 -1.03
CA TYR A 79 0.91 4.69 0.06
C TYR A 79 2.21 4.16 0.69
N MET A 80 3.25 3.97 -0.11
CA MET A 80 4.59 3.65 0.41
C MET A 80 5.18 4.78 1.24
N ARG A 81 5.01 6.04 0.81
CA ARG A 81 5.46 7.22 1.54
C ARG A 81 4.72 7.39 2.86
N LEU A 82 3.39 7.33 2.83
CA LEU A 82 2.53 7.45 4.00
C LEU A 82 2.79 6.33 5.01
N GLY A 83 2.91 5.09 4.53
CA GLY A 83 3.27 3.93 5.34
C GLY A 83 4.63 4.07 6.03
N ASN A 84 5.65 4.54 5.31
CA ASN A 84 6.97 4.84 5.90
C ASN A 84 6.91 5.95 6.95
N LEU A 85 6.13 7.00 6.72
CA LEU A 85 5.94 8.07 7.70
C LEU A 85 5.24 7.56 8.96
N ALA A 86 4.15 6.81 8.80
CA ALA A 86 3.41 6.20 9.90
C ALA A 86 4.31 5.24 10.70
N LEU A 87 5.12 4.42 10.03
CA LEU A 87 6.06 3.51 10.68
C LEU A 87 7.11 4.26 11.51
N LYS A 88 7.65 5.37 11.00
CA LYS A 88 8.60 6.22 11.74
C LYS A 88 7.96 6.83 12.98
N VAL A 89 6.75 7.37 12.84
CA VAL A 89 5.98 7.92 13.97
C VAL A 89 5.70 6.84 15.02
N ASN A 90 5.23 5.66 14.59
CA ASN A 90 4.96 4.52 15.48
C ASN A 90 6.21 4.13 16.29
N LYS A 91 7.37 4.04 15.64
CA LYS A 91 8.66 3.73 16.30
C LYS A 91 9.06 4.81 17.32
N ILE A 92 8.94 6.09 16.98
CA ILE A 92 9.29 7.20 17.88
C ILE A 92 8.38 7.19 19.12
N LEU A 93 7.07 6.98 18.93
CA LEU A 93 6.11 6.93 20.04
C LEU A 93 6.40 5.75 20.97
N ALA A 94 6.65 4.57 20.39
CA ALA A 94 6.95 3.35 21.13
C ALA A 94 8.23 3.43 21.99
N ILE A 95 9.18 4.29 21.62
CA ILE A 95 10.40 4.54 22.41
C ILE A 95 10.17 5.68 23.41
N SER A 96 9.56 6.78 22.96
CA SER A 96 9.40 7.98 23.78
C SER A 96 8.41 7.80 24.92
N GLY A 97 7.34 7.02 24.76
CA GLY A 97 6.37 6.71 25.82
C GLY A 97 7.05 6.11 27.05
N PRO A 98 7.67 4.92 26.94
CA PRO A 98 8.41 4.30 28.05
C PRO A 98 9.52 5.17 28.62
N LEU A 99 10.27 5.89 27.76
CA LEU A 99 11.35 6.77 28.21
C LEU A 99 10.82 7.93 29.08
N LEU A 100 9.78 8.61 28.62
CA LEU A 100 9.15 9.72 29.35
C LEU A 100 8.51 9.23 30.65
N THR A 101 7.87 8.05 30.65
CA THR A 101 7.36 7.42 31.88
C THR A 101 8.49 7.14 32.87
N GLY A 102 9.63 6.65 32.41
CA GLY A 102 10.81 6.43 33.26
C GLY A 102 11.34 7.71 33.88
N ILE A 103 11.46 8.80 33.09
CA ILE A 103 11.86 10.13 33.58
C ILE A 103 10.85 10.64 34.60
N ALA A 104 9.55 10.51 34.32
CA ALA A 104 8.49 10.93 35.24
C ALA A 104 8.56 10.17 36.57
N ALA A 105 8.76 8.86 36.53
CA ALA A 105 8.87 8.01 37.72
C ALA A 105 10.10 8.37 38.55
N ALA A 106 11.27 8.51 37.92
CA ALA A 106 12.50 8.90 38.58
C ALA A 106 12.39 10.30 39.20
N GLY A 107 11.92 11.29 38.44
CA GLY A 107 11.71 12.66 38.93
C GLY A 107 10.71 12.72 40.09
N SER A 108 9.65 11.91 40.05
CA SER A 108 8.64 11.82 41.11
C SER A 108 9.23 11.33 42.45
N ALA A 109 10.20 10.41 42.41
CA ALA A 109 10.89 9.92 43.59
C ALA A 109 11.73 11.01 44.30
N PHE A 110 12.08 12.10 43.61
CA PHE A 110 12.89 13.21 44.13
C PHE A 110 12.10 14.52 44.28
N VAL A 111 10.77 14.50 44.20
CA VAL A 111 9.90 15.70 44.33
C VAL A 111 10.13 16.47 45.64
N GLY A 112 10.60 15.81 46.70
CA GLY A 112 10.96 16.46 47.97
C GLY A 112 12.31 17.20 47.99
N HIS A 113 13.14 17.10 46.93
CA HIS A 113 14.50 17.65 46.89
C HIS A 113 14.63 18.93 46.02
N GLY A 114 13.55 19.45 45.43
CA GLY A 114 13.56 20.75 44.75
C GLY A 114 12.43 20.94 43.72
N SER A 115 11.98 22.19 43.55
CA SER A 115 10.87 22.57 42.65
C SER A 115 11.08 22.12 41.20
N TRP A 116 12.33 22.09 40.73
CA TRP A 116 12.66 21.69 39.36
C TRP A 116 12.43 20.20 39.08
N ALA A 117 12.67 19.33 40.06
CA ALA A 117 12.43 17.89 39.92
C ALA A 117 10.93 17.58 39.78
N ALA A 118 10.08 18.31 40.52
CA ALA A 118 8.63 18.21 40.41
C ALA A 118 8.12 18.71 39.05
N ILE A 119 8.64 19.83 38.53
CA ILE A 119 8.29 20.34 37.20
C ILE A 119 8.65 19.32 36.12
N VAL A 120 9.88 18.79 36.13
CA VAL A 120 10.33 17.79 35.16
C VAL A 120 9.47 16.52 35.23
N ALA A 121 9.16 16.04 36.43
CA ALA A 121 8.32 14.85 36.61
C ALA A 121 6.92 15.03 36.03
N VAL A 122 6.26 16.16 36.33
CA VAL A 122 4.91 16.47 35.83
C VAL A 122 4.91 16.65 34.32
N THR A 123 5.86 17.41 33.76
CA THR A 123 5.95 17.62 32.31
C THR A 123 6.23 16.31 31.58
N ALA A 124 7.17 15.49 32.06
CA ALA A 124 7.47 14.19 31.47
C ALA A 124 6.27 13.22 31.59
N GLY A 125 5.59 13.19 32.73
CA GLY A 125 4.42 12.33 32.95
C GLY A 125 3.24 12.71 32.07
N ALA A 126 2.98 14.01 31.91
CA ALA A 126 1.95 14.50 31.00
C ALA A 126 2.27 14.10 29.54
N LEU A 127 3.50 14.32 29.08
CA LEU A 127 3.93 13.93 27.74
C LEU A 127 3.85 12.41 27.53
N ALA A 128 4.30 11.61 28.51
CA ALA A 128 4.19 10.16 28.46
C ALA A 128 2.74 9.69 28.29
N SER A 129 1.81 10.30 29.03
CA SER A 129 0.38 10.00 28.92
C SER A 129 -0.17 10.35 27.52
N THR A 130 0.21 11.51 26.97
CA THR A 130 -0.21 11.90 25.62
C THR A 130 0.33 10.96 24.54
N VAL A 131 1.61 10.57 24.63
CA VAL A 131 2.26 9.63 23.70
C VAL A 131 1.60 8.25 23.79
N ASN A 132 1.36 7.74 25.00
CA ASN A 132 0.75 6.43 25.21
C ASN A 132 -0.71 6.41 24.70
N THR A 133 -1.46 7.49 24.93
CA THR A 133 -2.83 7.66 24.40
C THR A 133 -2.83 7.72 22.88
N PHE A 134 -1.84 8.36 22.26
CA PHE A 134 -1.74 8.42 20.81
C PHE A 134 -1.33 7.06 20.21
N GLU A 135 -0.36 6.35 20.81
CA GLU A 135 0.04 5.01 20.37
C GLU A 135 -1.12 4.01 20.44
N HIS A 136 -1.80 3.93 21.59
CA HIS A 136 -2.85 2.93 21.84
C HIS A 136 -4.24 3.36 21.36
N GLY A 137 -4.63 4.61 21.64
CA GLY A 137 -5.93 5.16 21.27
C GLY A 137 -6.03 5.53 19.78
N GLY A 138 -4.92 5.97 19.18
CA GLY A 138 -4.84 6.25 17.74
C GLY A 138 -4.61 5.00 16.88
N GLN A 139 -4.43 3.83 17.49
CA GLN A 139 -4.15 2.55 16.82
C GLN A 139 -3.10 2.69 15.71
N VAL A 140 -1.99 3.39 15.99
CA VAL A 140 -1.00 3.78 14.97
C VAL A 140 -0.41 2.54 14.26
N GLY A 141 -0.28 1.41 14.97
CA GLY A 141 0.09 0.13 14.36
C GLY A 141 -0.91 -0.35 13.30
N MET A 142 -2.21 -0.21 13.52
CA MET A 142 -3.25 -0.57 12.54
C MET A 142 -3.23 0.36 11.33
N VAL A 143 -2.88 1.64 11.51
CA VAL A 143 -2.71 2.59 10.41
C VAL A 143 -1.52 2.20 9.51
N VAL A 144 -0.41 1.75 10.11
CA VAL A 144 0.72 1.20 9.34
C VAL A 144 0.28 -0.02 8.54
N GLU A 145 -0.47 -0.94 9.16
CA GLU A 145 -1.00 -2.12 8.48
C GLU A 145 -2.00 -1.78 7.37
N MET A 146 -2.83 -0.75 7.55
CA MET A 146 -3.73 -0.24 6.52
C MET A 146 -2.94 0.21 5.28
N TYR A 147 -1.92 1.05 5.46
CA TYR A 147 -1.07 1.49 4.35
C TYR A 147 -0.34 0.32 3.70
N ARG A 148 0.11 -0.66 4.51
CA ARG A 148 0.79 -1.86 4.01
C ARG A 148 -0.12 -2.68 3.10
N ASN A 149 -1.38 -2.82 3.51
CA ASN A 149 -2.41 -3.51 2.76
C ASN A 149 -2.74 -2.75 1.46
N CYS A 150 -2.97 -1.44 1.50
CA CYS A 150 -3.24 -0.62 0.31
C CYS A 150 -2.09 -0.71 -0.72
N ALA A 151 -0.84 -0.55 -0.30
CA ALA A 151 0.32 -0.68 -1.18
C ALA A 151 0.43 -2.10 -1.78
N GLY A 152 0.12 -3.14 -0.99
CA GLY A 152 0.07 -4.53 -1.47
C GLY A 152 -1.06 -4.80 -2.45
N PHE A 153 -2.23 -4.21 -2.25
CA PHE A 153 -3.37 -4.28 -3.16
C PHE A 153 -3.02 -3.72 -4.54
N PHE A 154 -2.40 -2.54 -4.59
CA PHE A 154 -2.00 -1.92 -5.86
C PHE A 154 -0.89 -2.70 -6.57
N THR A 155 0.08 -3.23 -5.81
CA THR A 155 1.11 -4.13 -6.36
C THR A 155 0.47 -5.37 -7.00
N LEU A 156 -0.51 -5.98 -6.31
CA LEU A 156 -1.23 -7.15 -6.84
C LEU A 156 -2.07 -6.80 -8.07
N LEU A 157 -2.72 -5.64 -8.07
CA LEU A 157 -3.51 -5.17 -9.22
C LEU A 157 -2.62 -4.92 -10.43
N GLU A 158 -1.48 -4.24 -10.25
CA GLU A 158 -0.46 -4.05 -11.28
C GLU A 158 -0.02 -5.39 -11.88
N GLU A 159 0.46 -6.31 -11.04
CA GLU A 159 0.96 -7.62 -11.49
C GLU A 159 -0.14 -8.41 -12.21
N SER A 160 -1.39 -8.30 -11.77
CA SER A 160 -2.56 -8.92 -12.41
C SER A 160 -2.85 -8.32 -13.78
N ILE A 161 -2.78 -7.00 -13.94
CA ILE A 161 -2.99 -6.33 -15.24
C ILE A 161 -1.86 -6.72 -16.19
N GLU A 162 -0.60 -6.62 -15.75
CA GLU A 162 0.56 -6.96 -16.56
C GLU A 162 0.54 -8.42 -17.01
N SER A 163 0.21 -9.35 -16.11
CA SER A 163 0.07 -10.77 -16.44
C SER A 163 -1.03 -11.02 -17.47
N THR A 164 -2.16 -10.30 -17.39
CA THR A 164 -3.27 -10.45 -18.35
C THR A 164 -2.88 -9.92 -19.73
N ILE A 165 -2.17 -8.80 -19.80
CA ILE A 165 -1.65 -8.24 -21.05
C ILE A 165 -0.59 -9.16 -21.69
N GLN A 166 0.19 -9.90 -20.89
CA GLN A 166 1.22 -10.81 -21.38
C GLN A 166 0.71 -12.21 -21.75
N GLU A 167 -0.53 -12.58 -21.41
CA GLU A 167 -1.10 -13.92 -21.61
C GLU A 167 -1.13 -14.33 -23.10
N GLY A 168 -0.26 -15.22 -23.57
CA GLY A 168 -0.16 -15.52 -25.01
C GLY A 168 -1.40 -16.19 -25.63
N ASP A 169 -2.29 -16.75 -24.80
CA ASP A 169 -3.51 -17.43 -25.22
C ASP A 169 -4.69 -16.46 -25.39
N LEU A 170 -4.93 -16.01 -26.63
CA LEU A 170 -5.99 -15.04 -26.94
C LEU A 170 -7.41 -15.55 -26.64
N GLU A 171 -7.63 -16.87 -26.60
CA GLU A 171 -8.94 -17.42 -26.26
C GLU A 171 -9.25 -17.33 -24.76
N LYS A 172 -8.23 -17.23 -23.91
CA LYS A 172 -8.38 -17.02 -22.47
C LYS A 172 -8.55 -15.55 -22.07
N ARG A 173 -8.30 -14.63 -23.00
CA ARG A 173 -8.45 -13.19 -22.75
C ARG A 173 -9.90 -12.79 -22.95
N GLU A 174 -10.53 -12.20 -21.95
CA GLU A 174 -11.85 -11.58 -22.08
C GLU A 174 -11.72 -10.09 -21.79
N GLY A 175 -11.62 -9.27 -22.86
CA GLY A 175 -11.29 -7.85 -22.76
C GLY A 175 -12.32 -7.04 -21.97
N GLU A 176 -13.61 -7.25 -22.24
CA GLU A 176 -14.68 -6.54 -21.53
C GLU A 176 -14.72 -6.87 -20.04
N MET A 177 -14.60 -8.16 -19.70
CA MET A 177 -14.57 -8.62 -18.30
C MET A 177 -13.32 -8.16 -17.58
N PHE A 178 -12.18 -8.12 -18.28
CA PHE A 178 -10.93 -7.61 -17.76
C PHE A 178 -11.00 -6.11 -17.45
N GLU A 179 -11.45 -5.30 -18.41
CA GLU A 179 -11.63 -3.86 -18.22
C GLU A 179 -12.60 -3.57 -17.06
N MET A 180 -13.72 -4.29 -17.02
CA MET A 180 -14.69 -4.19 -15.91
C MET A 180 -14.08 -4.58 -14.57
N ASN A 181 -13.27 -5.64 -14.51
CA ASN A 181 -12.60 -6.05 -13.27
C ASN A 181 -11.66 -4.97 -12.75
N VAL A 182 -10.85 -4.37 -13.62
CA VAL A 182 -9.93 -3.28 -13.26
C VAL A 182 -10.71 -2.05 -12.81
N ALA A 183 -11.74 -1.65 -13.56
CA ALA A 183 -12.57 -0.51 -13.22
C ALA A 183 -13.22 -0.68 -11.84
N LEU A 184 -13.78 -1.86 -11.55
CA LEU A 184 -14.38 -2.17 -10.24
C LEU A 184 -13.35 -2.11 -9.10
N LYS A 185 -12.17 -2.71 -9.29
CA LYS A 185 -11.09 -2.68 -8.30
C LYS A 185 -10.55 -1.27 -8.02
N LEU A 186 -10.67 -0.36 -8.99
CA LEU A 186 -10.31 1.05 -8.83
C LEU A 186 -11.49 1.94 -8.42
N GLY A 187 -12.69 1.40 -8.29
CA GLY A 187 -13.90 2.19 -7.98
C GLY A 187 -14.31 3.17 -9.09
N ARG A 188 -14.00 2.85 -10.34
CA ARG A 188 -14.28 3.67 -11.53
C ARG A 188 -15.36 3.03 -12.41
N SER A 189 -16.08 3.85 -13.16
CA SER A 189 -16.81 3.37 -14.34
C SER A 189 -15.83 3.09 -15.49
N LEU A 190 -16.23 2.29 -16.47
CA LEU A 190 -15.43 2.02 -17.67
C LEU A 190 -14.99 3.33 -18.37
N SER A 191 -15.92 4.27 -18.55
CA SER A 191 -15.61 5.58 -19.14
C SER A 191 -14.58 6.38 -18.35
N GLN A 192 -14.62 6.33 -17.01
CA GLN A 192 -13.67 7.02 -16.14
C GLN A 192 -12.29 6.34 -16.13
N LEU A 193 -12.23 5.03 -16.38
CA LEU A 193 -10.98 4.30 -16.53
C LEU A 193 -10.28 4.68 -17.85
N ARG A 194 -11.03 4.72 -18.95
CA ARG A 194 -10.50 5.16 -20.26
C ARG A 194 -10.08 6.63 -20.26
N ASP A 195 -10.86 7.50 -19.61
CA ASP A 195 -10.51 8.92 -19.44
C ASP A 195 -9.21 9.09 -18.64
N LEU A 196 -9.01 8.29 -17.58
CA LEU A 196 -7.77 8.27 -16.82
C LEU A 196 -6.57 7.89 -17.70
N ALA A 197 -6.70 6.81 -18.48
CA ALA A 197 -5.67 6.36 -19.40
C ALA A 197 -5.29 7.45 -20.43
N ARG A 198 -6.30 8.10 -21.03
CA ARG A 198 -6.08 9.20 -22.00
C ARG A 198 -5.37 10.39 -21.38
N LYS A 199 -5.75 10.79 -20.16
CA LYS A 199 -5.09 11.87 -19.42
C LYS A 199 -3.65 11.52 -19.07
N SER A 200 -3.39 10.26 -18.70
CA SER A 200 -2.03 9.78 -18.42
C SER A 200 -1.16 9.87 -19.67
N SER A 201 -1.65 9.34 -20.79
CA SER A 201 -0.97 9.39 -22.08
C SER A 201 -0.69 10.83 -22.54
N SER A 202 -1.68 11.73 -22.42
CA SER A 202 -1.49 13.14 -22.77
C SER A 202 -0.49 13.84 -21.84
N SER A 203 -0.54 13.56 -20.54
CA SER A 203 0.40 14.12 -19.57
C SER A 203 1.84 13.68 -19.88
N HIS A 204 2.02 12.41 -20.26
CA HIS A 204 3.30 11.88 -20.71
C HIS A 204 3.81 12.58 -21.97
N ALA A 205 2.95 12.80 -22.97
CA ALA A 205 3.30 13.51 -24.20
C ALA A 205 3.68 14.99 -23.95
N ASP A 206 3.00 15.65 -23.02
CA ASP A 206 3.24 17.05 -22.67
C ASP A 206 4.37 17.24 -21.63
N GLY A 207 4.96 16.15 -21.12
CA GLY A 207 5.99 16.19 -20.08
C GLY A 207 5.48 16.69 -18.72
N THR A 208 4.17 16.59 -18.49
CA THR A 208 3.51 17.01 -17.24
C THR A 208 3.16 15.80 -16.38
N SER A 209 2.99 16.01 -15.06
CA SER A 209 2.57 14.93 -14.15
C SER A 209 1.06 14.88 -14.04
N ILE A 210 0.47 13.69 -14.15
CA ILE A 210 -0.94 13.48 -13.82
C ILE A 210 -1.19 13.74 -12.32
N ASP A 211 -2.17 14.57 -12.01
CA ASP A 211 -2.53 14.85 -10.60
C ASP A 211 -3.54 13.85 -10.02
N GLU A 212 -4.27 13.15 -10.89
CA GLU A 212 -5.35 12.22 -10.53
C GLU A 212 -4.80 10.85 -10.07
N PHE A 213 -5.36 10.28 -8.99
CA PHE A 213 -5.09 8.90 -8.55
C PHE A 213 -5.84 7.87 -9.39
N ALA A 214 -5.30 6.65 -9.52
CA ALA A 214 -6.01 5.58 -10.21
C ALA A 214 -7.22 5.10 -9.40
N SER A 215 -7.06 4.94 -8.09
CA SER A 215 -8.17 4.55 -7.21
C SER A 215 -9.10 5.72 -6.89
N LYS A 216 -10.40 5.43 -6.79
CA LYS A 216 -11.42 6.31 -6.18
C LYS A 216 -11.99 5.74 -4.87
N LEU A 217 -11.49 4.59 -4.42
CA LEU A 217 -12.06 3.87 -3.28
C LEU A 217 -11.55 4.37 -1.93
N PHE A 218 -10.31 4.88 -1.87
CA PHE A 218 -9.63 5.29 -0.64
C PHE A 218 -8.50 6.27 -0.93
#